data_AF-A0A1S9PM19-F1
#
_entry.id   AF-A0A1S9PM19-F1
#
_cell.length_a   1.000
_cell.length_b   1.000
_cell.length_c   1.000
_cell.angle_alpha   90.00
_cell.angle_beta   90.00
_cell.angle_gamma   90.00
#
_symmetry.space_group_name_H-M   'P 1'
#
loop_
_entity.id
_entity.type
_entity.pdbx_description
1 polymer ?
#
loop_
_entity_poly.entity_id
_entity_poly.type
_entity_poly.pdbx_seq_one_letter_code
_entity_poly.pdbx_strand_id
1 'polypeptide(L)'
;MKTKTITAYGTRVIKSMLVPALGLALTVSSCKKDSTTTAAVTEDEAAEIMVQSIDPASGGLALQTTAATTITVTSSGSSKCGIAKDSTITGSGGTSTRSYTYNLNWHRLLTCGTGSIPSKLDFSFTGASTYVAPRMSSNDNSTGAFTVTGLELASSEYIVNQTYTRNGTQQSKVRNNRNFTSTVNITTTNVKVSKVSQQITSGTGTIAVTGTASTGESFSFSGTITFLGGQKATIVLSTGTTFNVQW
;
A
#
# COMPACT_ATOMS: atom_id res chain seq x y z
N MET A 1 18.24 2.95 17.62
CA MET A 1 17.21 2.59 16.63
C MET A 1 15.94 3.36 16.97
N LYS A 2 15.50 4.31 16.13
CA LYS A 2 14.28 5.11 16.40
C LYS A 2 13.10 4.45 15.69
N THR A 3 12.31 3.67 16.41
CA THR A 3 11.04 3.12 15.88
C THR A 3 10.03 4.25 15.81
N LYS A 4 9.60 4.63 14.60
CA LYS A 4 8.50 5.57 14.40
C LYS A 4 7.24 4.79 14.14
N THR A 5 6.36 4.70 15.13
CA THR A 5 5.03 4.17 14.90
C THR A 5 4.21 5.26 14.19
N ILE A 6 4.01 5.12 12.88
CA ILE A 6 2.84 5.73 12.24
C ILE A 6 1.67 4.83 12.62
N THR A 7 1.17 5.01 13.85
CA THR A 7 -0.08 4.35 14.25
C THR A 7 -1.21 5.12 13.58
N ALA A 8 -2.03 4.42 12.81
CA ALA A 8 -3.21 4.93 12.15
C ALA A 8 -4.37 5.30 13.11
N TYR A 9 -4.06 5.84 14.30
CA TYR A 9 -5.08 6.29 15.25
C TYR A 9 -5.39 7.77 15.06
N GLY A 10 -6.66 8.02 14.75
CA GLY A 10 -7.27 9.34 14.83
C GLY A 10 -7.57 9.76 16.27
N THR A 11 -7.73 11.07 16.39
CA THR A 11 -8.29 11.85 17.52
C THR A 11 -7.38 12.11 18.72
N ARG A 12 -6.81 13.33 18.77
CA ARG A 12 -6.63 14.05 20.04
C ARG A 12 -7.69 15.14 20.12
N VAL A 13 -8.57 15.02 21.11
CA VAL A 13 -9.41 16.12 21.60
C VAL A 13 -8.46 17.19 22.15
N ILE A 14 -8.49 18.38 21.55
CA ILE A 14 -7.75 19.54 22.04
C ILE A 14 -8.53 20.10 23.23
N LYS A 15 -8.06 19.85 24.46
CA LYS A 15 -8.46 20.65 25.61
C LYS A 15 -7.82 22.03 25.46
N SER A 16 -8.63 23.01 25.08
CA SER A 16 -8.28 24.42 25.11
C SER A 16 -8.13 24.86 26.56
N MET A 17 -6.92 25.24 26.96
CA MET A 17 -6.65 25.90 28.24
C MET A 17 -6.28 27.35 27.92
N LEU A 18 -7.16 28.25 28.32
CA LEU A 18 -7.07 29.69 28.21
C LEU A 18 -6.04 30.22 29.23
N VAL A 19 -5.02 30.95 28.80
CA VAL A 19 -4.22 31.85 29.66
C VAL A 19 -3.91 33.12 28.86
N PRO A 20 -4.26 34.33 29.35
CA PRO A 20 -3.89 35.60 28.71
C PRO A 20 -2.61 36.16 29.35
N ALA A 21 -1.71 36.74 28.53
CA ALA A 21 -0.79 37.77 28.99
C ALA A 21 -0.17 38.56 27.83
N LEU A 22 -0.27 39.89 27.98
CA LEU A 22 0.33 41.00 27.23
C LEU A 22 1.82 40.85 26.91
N GLY A 23 2.25 41.49 25.82
CA GLY A 23 3.66 41.84 25.60
C GLY A 23 3.97 42.28 24.16
N LEU A 24 3.71 43.55 23.86
CA LEU A 24 4.03 44.20 22.59
C LEU A 24 5.55 44.50 22.51
N ALA A 25 6.26 43.95 21.53
CA ALA A 25 7.59 44.41 21.13
C ALA A 25 7.76 44.22 19.61
N LEU A 26 7.60 45.33 18.87
CA LEU A 26 7.89 45.41 17.43
C LEU A 26 9.40 45.52 17.24
N THR A 27 10.03 44.44 16.77
CA THR A 27 11.34 44.50 16.13
C THR A 27 11.20 44.03 14.70
N VAL A 28 11.28 44.98 13.75
CA VAL A 28 11.36 44.70 12.32
C VAL A 28 12.77 44.22 11.99
N SER A 29 13.04 42.97 12.30
CA SER A 29 14.14 42.22 11.72
C SER A 29 13.82 41.97 10.24
N SER A 30 14.43 42.76 9.36
CA SER A 30 14.50 42.48 7.92
C SER A 30 15.36 41.23 7.71
N CYS A 31 14.79 40.07 7.99
CA CYS A 31 15.31 38.81 7.49
C CYS A 31 15.15 38.88 5.98
N LYS A 32 16.29 38.97 5.27
CA LYS A 32 16.35 38.53 3.88
C LYS A 32 15.61 37.21 3.82
N LYS A 33 14.60 37.16 2.95
CA LYS A 33 13.86 35.95 2.65
C LYS A 33 14.88 35.00 2.03
N ASP A 34 15.56 34.22 2.89
CA ASP A 34 16.30 33.06 2.46
C ASP A 34 15.34 32.29 1.59
N SER A 35 15.72 32.12 0.34
CA SER A 35 15.01 31.27 -0.61
C SER A 35 14.98 29.89 0.00
N THR A 36 13.90 29.60 0.73
CA THR A 36 13.57 28.26 1.20
C THR A 36 13.50 27.42 -0.06
N THR A 37 14.59 26.71 -0.35
CA THR A 37 14.55 25.52 -1.20
C THR A 37 13.35 24.73 -0.71
N THR A 38 12.38 24.57 -1.59
CA THR A 38 11.06 24.07 -1.25
C THR A 38 11.19 22.59 -0.95
N ALA A 39 11.64 22.26 0.27
CA ALA A 39 12.27 21.01 0.61
C ALA A 39 11.57 19.79 0.01
N ALA A 40 12.34 18.89 -0.61
CA ALA A 40 11.89 17.66 -1.25
C ALA A 40 10.87 16.88 -0.41
N VAL A 41 10.11 15.99 -1.06
CA VAL A 41 9.24 15.04 -0.36
C VAL A 41 10.06 14.32 0.70
N THR A 42 9.56 14.38 1.93
CA THR A 42 10.28 13.91 3.10
C THR A 42 10.13 12.40 3.28
N GLU A 43 11.04 11.78 4.04
CA GLU A 43 10.95 10.34 4.35
C GLU A 43 9.61 9.96 4.99
N ASP A 44 9.07 10.79 5.90
CA ASP A 44 7.78 10.52 6.55
C ASP A 44 6.59 10.62 5.57
N GLU A 45 6.67 11.46 4.52
CA GLU A 45 5.65 11.54 3.47
C GLU A 45 5.77 10.34 2.54
N ALA A 46 6.99 9.98 2.14
CA ALA A 46 7.26 8.78 1.33
C ALA A 46 6.79 7.50 2.04
N ALA A 47 7.06 7.38 3.34
CA ALA A 47 6.60 6.28 4.17
C ALA A 47 5.08 6.20 4.25
N GLU A 48 4.38 7.34 4.30
CA GLU A 48 2.92 7.34 4.24
C GLU A 48 2.40 6.74 2.93
N ILE A 49 2.97 7.12 1.77
CA ILE A 49 2.62 6.52 0.46
C ILE A 49 2.84 5.00 0.49
N MET A 50 4.00 4.57 1.01
CA MET A 50 4.34 3.15 1.12
C MET A 50 3.36 2.37 2.00
N VAL A 51 3.00 2.93 3.17
CA VAL A 51 2.00 2.35 4.08
C VAL A 51 0.66 2.21 3.37
N GLN A 52 0.16 3.26 2.73
CA GLN A 52 -1.13 3.23 2.02
C GLN A 52 -1.13 2.30 0.80
N SER A 53 0.05 2.01 0.24
CA SER A 53 0.23 1.05 -0.85
C SER A 53 0.14 -0.41 -0.40
N ILE A 54 0.28 -0.68 0.90
CA ILE A 54 0.11 -2.03 1.49
C ILE A 54 -1.27 -2.16 2.14
N ASP A 55 -1.71 -1.12 2.83
CA ASP A 55 -2.89 -1.10 3.69
C ASP A 55 -4.20 -1.37 2.91
N PRO A 56 -5.00 -2.37 3.31
CA PRO A 56 -6.25 -2.68 2.64
C PRO A 56 -7.32 -1.58 2.81
N ALA A 57 -7.24 -0.75 3.87
CA ALA A 57 -8.15 0.38 4.06
C ALA A 57 -7.92 1.52 3.06
N SER A 58 -6.88 1.42 2.22
CA SER A 58 -6.56 2.32 1.11
C SER A 58 -6.49 1.60 -0.24
N GLY A 59 -7.10 0.40 -0.32
CA GLY A 59 -7.11 -0.43 -1.51
C GLY A 59 -5.76 -1.05 -1.88
N GLY A 60 -4.81 -1.04 -0.93
CA GLY A 60 -3.42 -1.46 -1.14
C GLY A 60 -3.23 -2.96 -1.37
N LEU A 61 -1.96 -3.36 -1.51
CA LEU A 61 -1.53 -4.71 -1.88
C LEU A 61 -2.21 -5.81 -1.06
N ALA A 62 -2.32 -5.66 0.27
CA ALA A 62 -2.90 -6.69 1.12
C ALA A 62 -4.36 -7.01 0.74
N LEU A 63 -5.16 -6.01 0.35
CA LEU A 63 -6.52 -6.22 -0.13
C LEU A 63 -6.52 -7.03 -1.44
N GLN A 64 -5.62 -6.68 -2.37
CA GLN A 64 -5.54 -7.36 -3.66
C GLN A 64 -5.03 -8.80 -3.50
N THR A 65 -4.11 -9.05 -2.57
CA THR A 65 -3.66 -10.42 -2.20
C THR A 65 -4.85 -11.25 -1.74
N THR A 66 -5.66 -10.73 -0.81
CA THR A 66 -6.87 -11.41 -0.32
C THR A 66 -7.90 -11.64 -1.43
N ALA A 67 -8.07 -10.67 -2.34
CA ALA A 67 -8.97 -10.82 -3.49
C ALA A 67 -8.51 -11.98 -4.41
N ALA A 68 -7.21 -12.05 -4.72
CA ALA A 68 -6.65 -13.12 -5.55
C ALA A 68 -6.81 -14.50 -4.90
N THR A 69 -6.54 -14.64 -3.60
CA THR A 69 -6.72 -15.93 -2.91
C THR A 69 -8.20 -16.32 -2.78
N THR A 70 -9.10 -15.35 -2.60
CA THR A 70 -10.55 -15.58 -2.61
C THR A 70 -11.03 -16.09 -3.98
N ILE A 71 -10.56 -15.49 -5.07
CA ILE A 71 -10.86 -15.98 -6.43
C ILE A 71 -10.29 -17.38 -6.65
N THR A 72 -9.11 -17.66 -6.08
CA THR A 72 -8.44 -18.96 -6.18
C THR A 72 -9.32 -20.09 -5.65
N VAL A 73 -10.03 -19.88 -4.53
CA VAL A 73 -10.95 -20.87 -3.93
C VAL A 73 -11.95 -21.43 -4.95
N THR A 74 -12.47 -20.58 -5.84
CA THR A 74 -13.46 -20.99 -6.84
C THR A 74 -12.84 -21.29 -8.20
N SER A 75 -11.56 -20.99 -8.42
CA SER A 75 -10.92 -21.04 -9.74
C SER A 75 -9.86 -22.12 -9.88
N SER A 76 -9.60 -22.91 -8.84
CA SER A 76 -8.61 -24.00 -8.81
C SER A 76 -9.17 -25.38 -9.18
N GLY A 77 -10.32 -25.46 -9.87
CA GLY A 77 -10.86 -26.75 -10.33
C GLY A 77 -10.17 -27.25 -11.61
N SER A 78 -9.94 -28.56 -11.73
CA SER A 78 -9.29 -29.17 -12.92
C SER A 78 -10.03 -28.91 -14.23
N SER A 79 -11.35 -28.71 -14.20
CA SER A 79 -12.14 -28.32 -15.38
C SER A 79 -11.82 -26.91 -15.90
N LYS A 80 -11.03 -26.12 -15.17
CA LYS A 80 -10.65 -24.75 -15.53
C LYS A 80 -9.20 -24.64 -16.02
N CYS A 81 -8.49 -25.77 -16.12
CA CYS A 81 -7.10 -25.81 -16.59
C CYS A 81 -6.97 -25.21 -17.99
N GLY A 82 -6.02 -24.29 -18.17
CA GLY A 82 -5.72 -23.66 -19.46
C GLY A 82 -6.76 -22.64 -19.94
N ILE A 83 -7.84 -22.42 -19.18
CA ILE A 83 -8.89 -21.46 -19.56
C ILE A 83 -8.56 -20.11 -18.95
N ALA A 84 -8.22 -19.15 -19.81
CA ALA A 84 -8.08 -17.75 -19.41
C ALA A 84 -9.47 -17.15 -19.11
N LYS A 85 -9.54 -16.30 -18.09
CA LYS A 85 -10.77 -15.58 -17.76
C LYS A 85 -10.49 -14.14 -17.38
N ASP A 86 -11.30 -13.25 -17.94
CA ASP A 86 -11.24 -11.83 -17.66
C ASP A 86 -12.40 -11.42 -16.75
N SER A 87 -12.19 -10.41 -15.94
CA SER A 87 -13.20 -9.88 -15.02
C SER A 87 -12.91 -8.42 -14.70
N THR A 88 -13.93 -7.59 -14.64
CA THR A 88 -13.81 -6.27 -14.03
C THR A 88 -14.23 -6.40 -12.56
N ILE A 89 -13.33 -6.03 -11.66
CA ILE A 89 -13.58 -6.03 -10.21
C ILE A 89 -13.59 -4.59 -9.74
N THR A 90 -14.74 -4.17 -9.26
CA THR A 90 -14.92 -2.88 -8.59
C THR A 90 -15.06 -3.09 -7.10
N GLY A 91 -14.50 -2.19 -6.31
CA GLY A 91 -14.65 -2.22 -4.87
C GLY A 91 -14.58 -0.84 -4.27
N SER A 92 -15.24 -0.68 -3.14
CA SER A 92 -15.15 0.50 -2.30
C SER A 92 -15.22 0.05 -0.85
N GLY A 93 -14.63 0.84 0.04
CA GLY A 93 -14.61 0.52 1.45
C GLY A 93 -13.74 1.50 2.22
N GLY A 94 -13.44 1.15 3.47
CA GLY A 94 -12.59 1.95 4.34
C GLY A 94 -13.04 1.89 5.80
N THR A 95 -12.68 2.93 6.55
CA THR A 95 -13.04 3.12 7.96
C THR A 95 -13.69 4.49 8.13
N SER A 96 -13.98 4.92 9.36
CA SER A 96 -14.49 6.28 9.62
C SER A 96 -13.53 7.40 9.20
N THR A 97 -12.24 7.10 9.02
CA THR A 97 -11.20 8.09 8.70
C THR A 97 -10.52 7.84 7.36
N ARG A 98 -10.90 6.75 6.68
CA ARG A 98 -10.28 6.30 5.44
C ARG A 98 -11.33 5.82 4.47
N SER A 99 -11.13 6.07 3.19
CA SER A 99 -11.94 5.46 2.15
C SER A 99 -11.08 5.12 0.95
N TYR A 100 -11.52 4.13 0.19
CA TYR A 100 -10.97 3.81 -1.10
C TYR A 100 -12.07 3.46 -2.09
N THR A 101 -11.74 3.60 -3.37
CA THR A 101 -12.47 3.00 -4.49
C THR A 101 -11.49 2.42 -5.48
N TYR A 102 -11.89 1.38 -6.20
CA TYR A 102 -11.13 0.88 -7.34
C TYR A 102 -12.04 0.31 -8.42
N ASN A 103 -11.53 0.32 -9.64
CA ASN A 103 -12.06 -0.38 -10.80
C ASN A 103 -10.87 -1.00 -11.52
N LEU A 104 -10.71 -2.31 -11.37
CA LEU A 104 -9.58 -3.07 -11.87
C LEU A 104 -10.05 -4.10 -12.89
N ASN A 105 -9.40 -4.13 -14.05
CA ASN A 105 -9.56 -5.20 -15.03
C ASN A 105 -8.56 -6.29 -14.69
N TRP A 106 -9.09 -7.47 -14.33
CA TRP A 106 -8.34 -8.65 -13.94
C TRP A 106 -8.36 -9.68 -15.06
N HIS A 107 -7.20 -10.28 -15.29
CA HIS A 107 -7.00 -11.47 -16.10
C HIS A 107 -6.50 -12.59 -15.20
N ARG A 108 -6.96 -13.82 -15.43
CA ARG A 108 -6.46 -15.00 -14.70
C ARG A 108 -6.33 -16.22 -15.58
N LEU A 109 -5.35 -17.08 -15.27
CA LEU A 109 -5.10 -18.34 -15.97
C LEU A 109 -4.69 -19.43 -14.99
N LEU A 110 -5.47 -20.51 -14.94
CA LEU A 110 -5.11 -21.71 -14.16
C LEU A 110 -4.16 -22.58 -14.98
N THR A 111 -2.95 -22.79 -14.47
CA THR A 111 -2.03 -23.80 -15.01
C THR A 111 -2.17 -25.08 -14.20
N CYS A 112 -2.18 -26.21 -14.91
CA CYS A 112 -2.24 -27.54 -14.31
C CYS A 112 -1.07 -28.38 -14.79
N GLY A 113 -0.58 -29.25 -13.90
CA GLY A 113 0.45 -30.23 -14.21
C GLY A 113 -0.13 -31.52 -14.78
N THR A 114 0.67 -32.58 -14.70
CA THR A 114 0.30 -33.94 -15.12
C THR A 114 -1.01 -34.38 -14.47
N GLY A 115 -1.90 -34.98 -15.25
CA GLY A 115 -3.21 -35.45 -14.78
C GLY A 115 -4.22 -34.32 -14.51
N SER A 116 -4.00 -33.13 -15.09
CA SER A 116 -4.87 -31.95 -14.91
C SER A 116 -4.99 -31.49 -13.45
N ILE A 117 -3.93 -31.73 -12.66
CA ILE A 117 -3.87 -31.29 -11.26
C ILE A 117 -3.47 -29.80 -11.24
N PRO A 118 -4.28 -28.92 -10.63
CA PRO A 118 -3.98 -27.50 -10.48
C PRO A 118 -2.61 -27.26 -9.84
N SER A 119 -1.73 -26.52 -10.53
CA SER A 119 -0.37 -26.22 -10.04
C SER A 119 -0.20 -24.77 -9.61
N LYS A 120 -0.70 -23.83 -10.43
CA LYS A 120 -0.66 -22.39 -10.11
C LYS A 120 -1.80 -21.65 -10.77
N LEU A 121 -2.20 -20.55 -10.16
CA LEU A 121 -3.13 -19.59 -10.72
C LEU A 121 -2.42 -18.25 -10.86
N ASP A 122 -2.22 -17.82 -12.10
CA ASP A 122 -1.62 -16.53 -12.42
C ASP A 122 -2.73 -15.49 -12.59
N PHE A 123 -2.49 -14.30 -12.05
CA PHE A 123 -3.34 -13.14 -12.16
C PHE A 123 -2.54 -11.96 -12.69
N SER A 124 -3.19 -11.12 -13.49
CA SER A 124 -2.73 -9.76 -13.72
C SER A 124 -3.90 -8.80 -13.63
N PHE A 125 -3.64 -7.55 -13.24
CA PHE A 125 -4.65 -6.51 -13.31
C PHE A 125 -4.08 -5.15 -13.63
N THR A 126 -4.95 -4.28 -14.14
CA THR A 126 -4.71 -2.85 -14.30
C THR A 126 -5.99 -2.06 -14.07
N GLY A 127 -5.90 -0.87 -13.49
CA GLY A 127 -7.02 0.04 -13.45
C GLY A 127 -6.90 1.16 -12.43
N ALA A 128 -7.95 1.98 -12.37
CA ALA A 128 -8.00 3.14 -11.51
C ALA A 128 -8.30 2.75 -10.06
N SER A 129 -7.68 3.47 -9.13
CA SER A 129 -7.93 3.38 -7.70
C SER A 129 -7.80 4.76 -7.06
N THR A 130 -8.60 5.05 -6.04
CA THR A 130 -8.45 6.28 -5.25
C THR A 130 -8.46 5.94 -3.77
N TYR A 131 -7.81 6.78 -2.96
CA TYR A 131 -7.98 6.71 -1.51
C TYR A 131 -7.95 8.09 -0.87
N VAL A 132 -8.61 8.15 0.28
CA VAL A 132 -8.57 9.28 1.20
C VAL A 132 -8.16 8.73 2.55
N ALA A 133 -7.04 9.19 3.09
CA ALA A 133 -6.56 8.89 4.43
C ALA A 133 -6.33 10.19 5.22
N PRO A 134 -6.11 10.11 6.56
CA PRO A 134 -5.96 11.32 7.38
C PRO A 134 -4.80 12.22 6.95
N ARG A 135 -3.70 11.62 6.49
CA ARG A 135 -2.46 12.34 6.15
C ARG A 135 -2.23 12.50 4.65
N MET A 136 -2.99 11.79 3.81
CA MET A 136 -2.79 11.76 2.38
C MET A 136 -4.05 11.32 1.65
N SER A 137 -4.32 11.89 0.49
CA SER A 137 -5.24 11.32 -0.50
C SER A 137 -4.52 11.13 -1.83
N SER A 138 -5.01 10.23 -2.66
CA SER A 138 -4.42 9.99 -3.97
C SER A 138 -5.44 9.53 -5.00
N ASN A 139 -5.17 9.91 -6.24
CA ASN A 139 -5.80 9.37 -7.43
C ASN A 139 -4.75 8.56 -8.18
N ASP A 140 -5.00 7.27 -8.34
CA ASP A 140 -4.01 6.30 -8.74
C ASP A 140 -4.46 5.45 -9.94
N ASN A 141 -3.47 4.91 -10.63
CA ASN A 141 -3.61 3.73 -11.47
C ASN A 141 -2.71 2.62 -10.92
N SER A 142 -3.31 1.47 -10.64
CA SER A 142 -2.63 0.31 -10.09
C SER A 142 -2.47 -0.78 -11.15
N THR A 143 -1.33 -1.45 -11.17
CA THR A 143 -1.10 -2.68 -11.92
C THR A 143 -0.53 -3.74 -10.99
N GLY A 144 -0.86 -5.01 -11.23
CA GLY A 144 -0.31 -6.11 -10.46
C GLY A 144 -0.20 -7.39 -11.28
N ALA A 145 0.78 -8.23 -10.92
CA ALA A 145 0.90 -9.58 -11.46
C ALA A 145 1.21 -10.54 -10.31
N PHE A 146 0.28 -11.46 -10.04
CA PHE A 146 0.34 -12.36 -8.90
C PHE A 146 0.38 -13.82 -9.36
N THR A 147 1.22 -14.63 -8.74
CA THR A 147 1.23 -16.08 -8.91
C THR A 147 0.86 -16.73 -7.60
N VAL A 148 -0.24 -17.48 -7.59
CA VAL A 148 -0.72 -18.23 -6.43
C VAL A 148 -0.42 -19.73 -6.62
N THR A 149 0.29 -20.32 -5.67
CA THR A 149 0.56 -21.77 -5.59
C THR A 149 0.05 -22.36 -4.28
N GLY A 150 0.29 -23.65 -4.05
CA GLY A 150 -0.26 -24.38 -2.90
C GLY A 150 -1.75 -24.69 -3.09
N LEU A 151 -2.15 -25.04 -4.31
CA LEU A 151 -3.56 -25.24 -4.69
C LEU A 151 -4.11 -26.59 -4.21
N GLU A 152 -3.24 -27.55 -3.96
CA GLU A 152 -3.55 -28.89 -3.50
C GLU A 152 -4.28 -28.92 -2.15
N LEU A 153 -5.19 -29.88 -1.97
CA LEU A 153 -6.01 -30.01 -0.76
C LEU A 153 -5.18 -30.19 0.52
N ALA A 154 -4.02 -30.82 0.42
CA ALA A 154 -3.13 -31.07 1.55
C ALA A 154 -2.42 -29.79 2.06
N SER A 155 -2.29 -28.75 1.23
CA SER A 155 -1.68 -27.49 1.68
C SER A 155 -2.66 -26.70 2.53
N SER A 156 -2.21 -26.27 3.72
CA SER A 156 -2.95 -25.39 4.62
C SER A 156 -2.88 -23.91 4.23
N GLU A 157 -1.95 -23.54 3.35
CA GLU A 157 -1.67 -22.16 2.95
C GLU A 157 -1.56 -22.03 1.42
N TYR A 158 -1.97 -20.89 0.90
CA TYR A 158 -1.51 -20.43 -0.40
C TYR A 158 -0.15 -19.76 -0.27
N ILE A 159 0.67 -19.87 -1.30
CA ILE A 159 1.90 -19.09 -1.43
C ILE A 159 1.71 -18.13 -2.59
N VAL A 160 1.87 -16.84 -2.32
CA VAL A 160 1.64 -15.76 -3.28
C VAL A 160 2.95 -15.02 -3.54
N ASN A 161 3.35 -14.94 -4.81
CA ASN A 161 4.44 -14.08 -5.28
C ASN A 161 3.84 -12.97 -6.13
N GLN A 162 4.24 -11.73 -5.92
CA GLN A 162 3.52 -10.57 -6.47
C GLN A 162 4.47 -9.48 -6.92
N THR A 163 4.14 -8.88 -8.06
CA THR A 163 4.55 -7.50 -8.37
C THR A 163 3.34 -6.59 -8.32
N TYR A 164 3.53 -5.38 -7.83
CA TYR A 164 2.46 -4.38 -7.73
C TYR A 164 3.06 -2.99 -7.95
N THR A 165 2.51 -2.27 -8.92
CA THR A 165 2.89 -0.90 -9.23
C THR A 165 1.70 0.02 -9.03
N ARG A 166 1.89 1.09 -8.27
CA ARG A 166 0.88 2.12 -8.01
C ARG A 166 1.42 3.45 -8.47
N ASN A 167 0.88 3.98 -9.55
CA ASN A 167 1.18 5.32 -10.04
C ASN A 167 0.11 6.27 -9.53
N GLY A 168 0.49 7.34 -8.84
CA GLY A 168 -0.46 8.20 -8.16
C GLY A 168 -0.12 9.67 -8.21
N THR A 169 -1.16 10.48 -8.06
CA THR A 169 -1.06 11.91 -7.76
C THR A 169 -1.55 12.12 -6.35
N GLN A 170 -0.62 12.39 -5.43
CA GLN A 170 -0.89 12.53 -4.02
C GLN A 170 -1.11 14.00 -3.64
N GLN A 171 -2.05 14.19 -2.72
CA GLN A 171 -2.21 15.40 -1.94
C GLN A 171 -1.88 15.08 -0.48
N SER A 172 -0.76 15.62 0.01
CA SER A 172 -0.41 15.56 1.43
C SER A 172 -1.38 16.42 2.23
N LYS A 173 -1.82 15.92 3.38
CA LYS A 173 -2.65 16.65 4.38
C LYS A 173 -1.85 17.00 5.63
N VAL A 174 -0.54 16.79 5.56
CA VAL A 174 0.40 17.11 6.63
C VAL A 174 1.45 18.06 6.10
N ARG A 175 2.09 18.78 7.03
CA ARG A 175 3.16 19.74 6.73
C ARG A 175 2.67 20.79 5.72
N ASN A 176 3.28 20.83 4.54
CA ASN A 176 3.11 21.89 3.55
C ASN A 176 1.89 21.67 2.63
N ASN A 177 1.03 20.69 2.92
CA ASN A 177 -0.14 20.34 2.09
C ASN A 177 0.17 20.23 0.59
N ARG A 178 1.34 19.67 0.29
CA ARG A 178 1.91 19.63 -1.05
C ARG A 178 1.24 18.58 -1.93
N ASN A 179 1.25 18.88 -3.23
CA ASN A 179 0.91 17.92 -4.27
C ASN A 179 2.20 17.36 -4.88
N PHE A 180 2.19 16.08 -5.20
CA PHE A 180 3.30 15.42 -5.89
C PHE A 180 2.79 14.19 -6.63
N THR A 181 3.57 13.72 -7.59
CA THR A 181 3.32 12.43 -8.24
C THR A 181 4.29 11.39 -7.68
N SER A 182 3.87 10.14 -7.66
CA SER A 182 4.76 9.04 -7.31
C SER A 182 4.42 7.74 -8.04
N THR A 183 5.45 6.91 -8.17
CA THR A 183 5.36 5.52 -8.58
C THR A 183 5.89 4.67 -7.43
N VAL A 184 5.01 3.85 -6.86
CA VAL A 184 5.38 2.82 -5.87
C VAL A 184 5.48 1.50 -6.59
N ASN A 185 6.61 0.82 -6.43
CA ASN A 185 6.83 -0.55 -6.89
C ASN A 185 6.99 -1.46 -5.67
N ILE A 186 6.22 -2.54 -5.62
CA ILE A 186 6.32 -3.59 -4.61
C ILE A 186 6.59 -4.91 -5.31
N THR A 187 7.53 -5.67 -4.78
CA THR A 187 7.76 -7.06 -5.17
C THR A 187 7.78 -7.91 -3.91
N THR A 188 6.94 -8.92 -3.82
CA THR A 188 6.87 -9.83 -2.68
C THR A 188 7.22 -11.25 -3.08
N THR A 189 7.80 -11.98 -2.14
CA THR A 189 8.18 -13.38 -2.31
C THR A 189 7.70 -14.18 -1.11
N ASN A 190 7.11 -15.34 -1.40
CA ASN A 190 6.59 -16.28 -0.42
C ASN A 190 5.62 -15.64 0.59
N VAL A 191 4.69 -14.79 0.13
CA VAL A 191 3.59 -14.32 0.98
C VAL A 191 2.63 -15.47 1.22
N LYS A 192 2.56 -15.92 2.46
CA LYS A 192 1.70 -17.04 2.86
C LYS A 192 0.34 -16.52 3.27
N VAL A 193 -0.72 -17.17 2.78
CA VAL A 193 -2.11 -16.86 3.11
C VAL A 193 -2.81 -18.12 3.59
N SER A 194 -3.38 -18.09 4.78
CA SER A 194 -4.13 -19.24 5.31
C SER A 194 -5.34 -19.55 4.44
N LYS A 195 -5.53 -20.82 4.06
CA LYS A 195 -6.77 -21.23 3.35
C LYS A 195 -8.01 -21.15 4.24
N VAL A 196 -7.83 -21.22 5.55
CA VAL A 196 -8.93 -21.18 6.54
C VAL A 196 -9.34 -19.75 6.80
N SER A 197 -8.42 -18.89 7.26
CA SER A 197 -8.77 -17.51 7.62
C SER A 197 -8.73 -16.53 6.45
N GLN A 198 -8.15 -16.92 5.30
CA GLN A 198 -7.88 -16.04 4.14
C GLN A 198 -7.02 -14.81 4.49
N GLN A 199 -6.25 -14.90 5.58
CA GLN A 199 -5.37 -13.83 6.04
C GLN A 199 -3.92 -14.15 5.71
N ILE A 200 -3.16 -13.08 5.41
CA ILE A 200 -1.70 -13.16 5.29
C ILE A 200 -1.14 -13.58 6.64
N THR A 201 -0.34 -14.65 6.67
CA THR A 201 0.30 -15.20 7.87
C THR A 201 1.78 -14.86 7.96
N SER A 202 2.47 -14.74 6.83
CA SER A 202 3.89 -14.36 6.75
C SER A 202 4.30 -13.99 5.33
N GLY A 203 5.52 -13.50 5.15
CA GLY A 203 6.10 -13.19 3.84
C GLY A 203 7.05 -12.01 3.89
N THR A 204 7.78 -11.79 2.80
CA THR A 204 8.68 -10.64 2.69
C THR A 204 8.59 -10.00 1.31
N GLY A 205 9.11 -8.80 1.18
CA GLY A 205 9.21 -8.13 -0.10
C GLY A 205 10.08 -6.89 -0.05
N THR A 206 10.21 -6.23 -1.18
CA THR A 206 10.84 -4.93 -1.34
C THR A 206 9.82 -3.90 -1.78
N ILE A 207 10.00 -2.67 -1.34
CA ILE A 207 9.20 -1.53 -1.76
C ILE A 207 10.12 -0.38 -2.15
N ALA A 208 9.79 0.28 -3.26
CA ALA A 208 10.45 1.50 -3.70
C ALA A 208 9.40 2.52 -4.10
N VAL A 209 9.60 3.78 -3.72
CA VAL A 209 8.81 4.91 -4.18
C VAL A 209 9.73 5.90 -4.84
N THR A 210 9.34 6.36 -6.02
CA THR A 210 9.98 7.47 -6.74
C THR A 210 8.92 8.48 -7.10
N GLY A 211 9.29 9.74 -7.30
CA GLY A 211 8.31 10.75 -7.65
C GLY A 211 8.91 12.13 -7.85
N THR A 212 8.04 13.08 -8.14
CA THR A 212 8.42 14.50 -8.34
C THR A 212 7.43 15.39 -7.59
N ALA A 213 7.96 16.28 -6.76
CA ALA A 213 7.19 17.30 -6.07
C ALA A 213 6.63 18.32 -7.07
N SER A 214 5.56 19.04 -6.70
CA SER A 214 5.04 20.16 -7.51
C SER A 214 6.07 21.27 -7.76
N THR A 215 7.18 21.28 -7.00
CA THR A 215 8.30 22.21 -7.13
C THR A 215 9.36 21.75 -8.15
N GLY A 216 9.17 20.57 -8.76
CA GLY A 216 10.11 19.97 -9.71
C GLY A 216 11.19 19.09 -9.08
N GLU A 217 11.27 19.05 -7.75
CA GLU A 217 12.26 18.23 -7.04
C GLU A 217 11.87 16.74 -7.06
N SER A 218 12.77 15.89 -7.57
CA SER A 218 12.58 14.44 -7.54
C SER A 218 12.95 13.84 -6.18
N PHE A 219 12.31 12.71 -5.85
CA PHE A 219 12.61 11.95 -4.63
C PHE A 219 12.61 10.45 -4.91
N SER A 220 13.36 9.70 -4.10
CA SER A 220 13.42 8.25 -4.17
C SER A 220 13.70 7.66 -2.79
N PHE A 221 12.89 6.69 -2.38
CA PHE A 221 13.08 5.94 -1.14
C PHE A 221 12.82 4.46 -1.39
N SER A 222 13.52 3.60 -0.67
CA SER A 222 13.35 2.16 -0.74
C SER A 222 13.39 1.53 0.65
N GLY A 223 12.81 0.33 0.76
CA GLY A 223 12.80 -0.44 1.99
C GLY A 223 12.39 -1.90 1.76
N THR A 224 12.38 -2.65 2.85
CA THR A 224 11.92 -4.04 2.90
C THR A 224 10.58 -4.12 3.63
N ILE A 225 9.71 -5.00 3.16
CA ILE A 225 8.44 -5.34 3.79
C ILE A 225 8.60 -6.68 4.48
N THR A 226 8.11 -6.79 5.72
CA THR A 226 7.92 -8.07 6.41
C THR A 226 6.47 -8.21 6.84
N PHE A 227 5.77 -9.22 6.32
CA PHE A 227 4.43 -9.58 6.79
C PHE A 227 4.58 -10.47 8.03
N LEU A 228 3.91 -10.07 9.12
CA LEU A 228 4.06 -10.69 10.45
C LEU A 228 2.87 -11.57 10.84
N GLY A 229 1.87 -11.70 9.97
CA GLY A 229 0.60 -12.32 10.31
C GLY A 229 -0.28 -11.43 11.19
N GLY A 230 -1.48 -11.91 11.53
CA GLY A 230 -2.41 -11.16 12.39
C GLY A 230 -2.74 -9.76 11.88
N GLN A 231 -2.76 -9.59 10.54
CA GLN A 231 -3.01 -8.32 9.84
C GLN A 231 -1.95 -7.25 10.09
N LYS A 232 -0.68 -7.68 10.16
CA LYS A 232 0.47 -6.82 10.47
C LYS A 232 1.55 -6.95 9.41
N ALA A 233 2.18 -5.83 9.10
CA ALA A 233 3.45 -5.79 8.39
C ALA A 233 4.35 -4.67 8.94
N THR A 234 5.63 -4.75 8.63
CA THR A 234 6.60 -3.67 8.85
C THR A 234 7.25 -3.27 7.54
N ILE A 235 7.56 -1.99 7.41
CA ILE A 235 8.43 -1.46 6.37
C ILE A 235 9.69 -0.97 7.07
N VAL A 236 10.85 -1.47 6.68
CA VAL A 236 12.14 -0.96 7.13
C VAL A 236 12.81 -0.25 5.95
N LEU A 237 12.92 1.07 6.03
CA LEU A 237 13.59 1.86 5.01
C LEU A 237 15.10 1.60 5.03
N SER A 238 15.77 1.87 3.91
CA SER A 238 17.23 1.77 3.78
C SER A 238 18.00 2.65 4.78
N THR A 239 17.35 3.69 5.33
CA THR A 239 17.89 4.54 6.41
C THR A 239 17.84 3.87 7.80
N GLY A 240 17.18 2.72 7.92
CA GLY A 240 16.97 1.98 9.17
C GLY A 240 15.70 2.39 9.93
N THR A 241 14.93 3.36 9.43
CA THR A 241 13.64 3.74 10.03
C THR A 241 12.61 2.64 9.79
N THR A 242 11.93 2.20 10.86
CA THR A 242 10.84 1.21 10.79
C THR A 242 9.48 1.88 10.91
N PHE A 243 8.57 1.47 10.03
CA PHE A 243 7.15 1.84 10.03
C PHE A 243 6.29 0.59 10.16
N ASN A 244 5.26 0.66 10.99
CA ASN A 244 4.31 -0.43 11.18
C ASN A 244 3.07 -0.21 10.32
N VAL A 245 2.60 -1.26 9.66
CA VAL A 245 1.32 -1.32 8.93
C VAL A 245 0.43 -2.31 9.69
N GLN A 246 -0.78 -1.89 10.04
CA GLN A 246 -1.75 -2.70 10.80
C GLN A 246 -3.13 -2.52 10.17
N TRP A 247 -3.88 -3.60 10.01
CA TRP A 247 -5.25 -3.59 9.49
C TRP A 247 -6.17 -4.57 10.20
#